data_AF-A0AAE1CSR0-F1
#
_entry.id   AF-A0AAE1CSR0-F1
#
_cell.length_a   1.000
_cell.length_b   1.000
_cell.length_c   1.000
_cell.angle_alpha   90.00
_cell.angle_beta   90.00
_cell.angle_gamma   90.00
#
_symmetry.space_group_name_H-M   'P 1'
#
loop_
_entity.id
_entity.type
_entity.pdbx_description
1 polymer ?
#
loop_
_entity_poly.entity_id
_entity_poly.type
_entity_poly.pdbx_seq_one_letter_code
_entity_poly.pdbx_strand_id
1 'polypeptide(L)'
;MEAIITKLMHLNLSHTCIMRLAAFTLHGGRKFWRLVSLDLSGVHVKEVEPGAFRGLKVMEEMHSDYFKLCCPQIRGEGIPAYTCHTPNDPLSSSFNLLENFSAS
;
A
#
# COMPACT_ATOMS: atom_id res chain seq x y z
N MET A 1 14.82 -7.29 -32.68
CA MET A 1 13.46 -6.99 -32.19
C MET A 1 13.55 -6.86 -30.69
N GLU A 2 13.58 -5.65 -30.15
CA GLU A 2 13.50 -5.46 -28.70
C GLU A 2 12.07 -5.77 -28.25
N ALA A 3 11.94 -6.63 -27.24
CA ALA A 3 10.65 -6.86 -26.61
C ALA A 3 10.21 -5.56 -25.92
N ILE A 4 9.00 -5.09 -26.21
CA ILE A 4 8.38 -4.00 -25.45
C ILE A 4 8.09 -4.56 -24.05
N ILE A 5 8.93 -4.22 -23.07
CA ILE A 5 8.69 -4.60 -21.67
C ILE A 5 7.81 -3.51 -21.06
N THR A 6 6.49 -3.68 -21.13
CA THR A 6 5.55 -2.86 -20.37
C THR A 6 5.71 -3.19 -18.88
N LYS A 7 6.30 -2.26 -18.13
CA LYS A 7 6.32 -2.32 -16.66
C LYS A 7 5.03 -1.69 -16.15
N LEU A 8 4.29 -2.43 -15.34
CA LEU A 8 3.15 -1.88 -14.61
C LEU A 8 3.66 -0.83 -13.62
N MET A 9 3.24 0.42 -13.78
CA MET A 9 3.61 1.55 -12.90
C MET A 9 2.44 2.00 -12.03
N HIS A 10 1.21 1.92 -12.55
CA HIS A 10 0.01 2.36 -11.86
C HIS A 10 -0.97 1.19 -11.81
N LEU A 11 -1.43 0.84 -10.61
CA LEU A 11 -2.44 -0.19 -10.42
C LEU A 11 -3.64 0.43 -9.73
N ASN A 12 -4.73 0.57 -10.48
CA ASN A 12 -5.99 1.04 -9.94
C ASN A 12 -6.93 -0.16 -9.75
N LEU A 13 -7.30 -0.43 -8.49
CA LEU A 13 -8.27 -1.42 -8.08
C LEU A 13 -9.42 -0.77 -7.29
N SER A 14 -9.58 0.55 -7.40
CA SER A 14 -10.58 1.26 -6.64
C SER A 14 -11.99 0.90 -7.05
N HIS A 15 -12.91 0.99 -6.09
CA HIS A 15 -14.32 0.64 -6.26
C HIS A 15 -14.55 -0.79 -6.77
N THR A 16 -13.64 -1.71 -6.44
CA THR A 16 -13.81 -3.13 -6.69
C THR A 16 -14.29 -3.87 -5.44
N CYS A 17 -14.88 -5.06 -5.62
CA CYS A 17 -15.36 -5.91 -4.53
C CYS A 17 -14.25 -6.78 -3.91
N ILE A 18 -13.03 -6.24 -3.77
CA ILE A 18 -11.95 -6.95 -3.08
C ILE A 18 -12.29 -7.00 -1.58
N MET A 19 -12.52 -8.22 -1.07
CA MET A 19 -12.85 -8.45 0.34
C MET A 19 -11.67 -8.97 1.16
N ARG A 20 -10.69 -9.61 0.50
CA ARG A 20 -9.52 -10.22 1.13
C ARG A 20 -8.27 -9.93 0.32
N LEU A 21 -7.23 -9.47 1.00
CA LEU A 21 -5.88 -9.40 0.46
C LEU A 21 -5.07 -10.57 1.04
N ALA A 22 -4.94 -11.65 0.26
CA ALA A 22 -4.17 -12.82 0.68
C ALA A 22 -2.66 -12.55 0.57
N ALA A 23 -1.86 -13.30 1.34
CA ALA A 23 -0.41 -13.21 1.29
C ALA A 23 0.08 -13.40 -0.15
N PHE A 24 1.07 -12.60 -0.57
CA PHE A 24 1.66 -12.68 -1.91
C PHE A 24 0.71 -12.36 -3.10
N THR A 25 -0.51 -11.86 -2.86
CA THR A 25 -1.44 -11.47 -3.92
C THR A 25 -0.84 -10.42 -4.84
N LEU A 26 -0.06 -9.49 -4.29
CA LEU A 26 0.62 -8.43 -5.03
C LEU A 26 2.12 -8.72 -5.23
N HIS A 27 2.51 -10.00 -5.20
CA HIS A 27 3.89 -10.39 -5.48
C HIS A 27 4.10 -10.54 -6.99
N GLY A 28 5.15 -9.89 -7.49
CA GLY A 28 5.49 -9.90 -8.91
C GLY A 28 6.19 -11.14 -9.43
N GLY A 29 5.93 -12.32 -8.84
CA GLY A 29 6.70 -13.51 -9.14
C GLY A 29 8.12 -13.40 -8.56
N ARG A 30 9.13 -13.70 -9.39
CA ARG A 30 10.55 -13.66 -8.99
C ARG A 30 11.12 -12.25 -8.78
N LYS A 31 10.35 -11.18 -9.07
CA LYS A 31 10.80 -9.79 -8.98
C LYS A 31 9.78 -8.95 -8.22
N PHE A 32 10.27 -7.93 -7.52
CA PHE A 32 9.41 -6.96 -6.86
C PHE A 32 8.60 -6.19 -7.89
N TRP A 33 7.30 -6.04 -7.66
CA TRP A 33 6.52 -5.02 -8.37
C TRP A 33 6.94 -3.66 -7.85
N ARG A 34 7.25 -2.75 -8.77
CA ARG A 34 7.61 -1.37 -8.46
C ARG A 34 6.54 -0.49 -9.07
N LEU A 35 5.57 -0.13 -8.25
CA LEU A 35 4.51 0.79 -8.62
C LEU A 35 4.90 2.21 -8.23
N VAL A 36 4.55 3.15 -9.08
CA VAL A 36 4.46 4.57 -8.75
C VAL A 36 3.24 4.77 -7.87
N SER A 37 2.08 4.26 -8.30
CA SER A 37 0.83 4.35 -7.53
C SER A 37 0.01 3.07 -7.43
N LEU A 38 -0.65 2.90 -6.28
CA LEU A 38 -1.63 1.84 -5.99
C LEU A 38 -2.90 2.48 -5.43
N ASP A 39 -4.04 2.26 -6.08
CA ASP A 39 -5.33 2.72 -5.57
C ASP A 39 -6.21 1.53 -5.14
N LEU A 40 -6.51 1.50 -3.84
CA LEU A 40 -7.41 0.57 -3.17
C LEU A 40 -8.56 1.33 -2.47
N SER A 41 -8.88 2.55 -2.90
CA SER A 41 -10.06 3.28 -2.39
C SER A 41 -11.36 2.58 -2.79
N GLY A 42 -12.41 2.70 -1.98
CA GLY A 42 -13.71 2.09 -2.25
C GLY A 42 -13.73 0.56 -2.26
N VAL A 43 -12.69 -0.12 -1.78
CA VAL A 43 -12.68 -1.58 -1.61
C VAL A 43 -13.24 -1.99 -0.25
N HIS A 44 -13.79 -3.20 -0.16
CA HIS A 44 -14.44 -3.71 1.05
C HIS A 44 -13.55 -4.70 1.79
N VAL A 45 -12.26 -4.37 1.95
CA VAL A 45 -11.27 -5.27 2.54
C VAL A 45 -11.60 -5.51 4.02
N LYS A 46 -11.94 -6.76 4.35
CA LYS A 46 -12.21 -7.25 5.71
C LYS A 46 -11.03 -7.99 6.30
N GLU A 47 -10.28 -8.68 5.44
CA GLU A 47 -9.19 -9.56 5.82
C GLU A 47 -7.92 -9.18 5.05
N VAL A 48 -6.83 -8.97 5.79
CA VAL A 48 -5.51 -8.72 5.21
C VAL A 48 -4.55 -9.69 5.87
N GLU A 49 -4.00 -10.60 5.07
CA GLU A 49 -3.05 -11.56 5.58
C GLU A 49 -1.65 -10.94 5.75
N PRO A 50 -0.87 -11.42 6.72
CA PRO A 50 0.54 -11.05 6.84
C PRO A 50 1.27 -11.25 5.51
N GLY A 51 1.94 -10.19 5.03
CA GLY A 51 2.67 -10.25 3.76
C GLY A 51 1.80 -10.13 2.51
N ALA A 52 0.56 -9.63 2.61
CA ALA A 52 -0.26 -9.28 1.44
C ALA A 52 0.46 -8.38 0.42
N PHE A 53 1.28 -7.44 0.92
CA PHE A 53 2.11 -6.52 0.12
C PHE A 53 3.56 -6.99 -0.03
N ARG A 54 3.90 -8.21 0.40
CA ARG A 54 5.28 -8.71 0.29
C ARG A 54 5.65 -8.86 -1.18
N GLY A 55 6.76 -8.25 -1.58
CA GLY A 55 7.17 -8.23 -2.98
C GLY A 55 6.64 -7.00 -3.75
N LEU A 56 5.95 -6.08 -3.10
CA LEU A 56 5.50 -4.82 -3.69
C LEU A 56 6.30 -3.64 -3.12
N LYS A 57 6.74 -2.73 -4.00
CA LYS A 57 7.29 -1.43 -3.66
C LYS A 57 6.41 -0.34 -4.27
N VAL A 58 5.83 0.51 -3.44
CA VAL A 58 5.06 1.68 -3.88
C VAL A 58 5.92 2.91 -3.64
N MET A 59 6.19 3.67 -4.71
CA MET A 59 7.19 4.74 -4.70
C MET A 59 6.61 6.10 -4.33
N GLU A 60 5.37 6.39 -4.72
CA GLU A 60 4.81 7.74 -4.57
C GLU A 60 3.49 7.70 -3.82
N GLU A 61 2.48 6.97 -4.30
CA GLU A 61 1.11 7.10 -3.77
C GLU A 61 0.42 5.75 -3.56
N MET A 62 -0.14 5.55 -2.37
CA MET A 62 -1.03 4.45 -2.03
C MET A 62 -2.32 5.00 -1.43
N HIS A 63 -3.44 4.84 -2.12
CA HIS A 63 -4.75 5.27 -1.63
C HIS A 63 -5.54 4.09 -1.07
N SER A 64 -6.20 4.28 0.08
CA SER A 64 -7.05 3.26 0.71
C SER A 64 -8.05 3.90 1.66
N ASP A 65 -9.28 3.42 1.68
CA ASP A 65 -10.26 3.83 2.71
C ASP A 65 -10.08 3.06 4.03
N TYR A 66 -9.28 1.99 4.01
CA TYR A 66 -8.97 1.17 5.17
C TYR A 66 -7.62 1.57 5.77
N PHE A 67 -7.66 2.38 6.83
CA PHE A 67 -6.46 2.93 7.49
C PHE A 67 -5.47 1.88 8.00
N LYS A 68 -5.96 0.67 8.36
CA LYS A 68 -5.09 -0.42 8.81
C LYS A 68 -4.11 -0.89 7.74
N LEU A 69 -4.38 -0.62 6.46
CA LEU A 69 -3.42 -0.89 5.39
C LEU A 69 -2.14 -0.07 5.55
N CYS A 70 -2.20 1.13 6.14
CA CYS A 70 -1.03 1.99 6.37
C CYS A 70 -0.22 1.60 7.61
N CYS A 71 -0.72 0.67 8.46
CA CYS A 71 0.03 0.20 9.62
C CYS A 71 1.33 -0.50 9.17
N PRO A 72 2.49 -0.22 9.79
CA PRO A 72 3.78 -0.81 9.41
C PRO A 72 3.76 -2.35 9.32
N GLN A 73 2.99 -3.00 10.20
CA GLN A 73 2.85 -4.46 10.23
C GLN A 73 2.13 -5.03 9.00
N ILE A 74 1.26 -4.23 8.37
CA ILE A 74 0.46 -4.62 7.20
C ILE A 74 1.15 -4.22 5.91
N ARG A 75 1.50 -2.93 5.73
CA ARG A 75 2.14 -2.42 4.50
C ARG A 75 3.53 -2.99 4.25
N GLY A 76 4.24 -3.37 5.31
CA GLY A 76 5.62 -3.84 5.23
C GLY A 76 6.62 -2.75 4.79
N GLU A 77 7.87 -3.15 4.59
CA GLU A 77 8.97 -2.21 4.31
C GLU A 77 8.95 -1.63 2.88
N GLY A 78 8.25 -2.29 1.95
CA GLY A 78 8.19 -1.87 0.55
C GLY A 78 7.34 -0.63 0.29
N ILE A 79 6.49 -0.25 1.24
CA ILE A 79 5.56 0.87 1.12
C ILE A 79 5.89 1.84 2.26
N PRO A 80 6.56 2.98 2.01
CA PRO A 80 6.86 3.96 3.05
C PRO A 80 5.60 4.56 3.71
N ALA A 81 5.72 5.12 4.90
CA ALA A 81 4.56 5.68 5.62
C ALA A 81 3.97 6.88 4.88
N TYR A 82 4.86 7.75 4.38
CA TYR A 82 4.49 9.01 3.72
C TYR A 82 3.77 8.83 2.38
N THR A 83 3.87 7.65 1.75
CA THR A 83 3.17 7.35 0.50
C THR A 83 1.74 6.88 0.74
N CYS A 84 1.35 6.60 1.99
CA CYS A 84 0.05 6.03 2.31
C CYS A 84 -0.97 7.12 2.65
N HIS A 85 -2.01 7.22 1.83
CA HIS A 85 -3.06 8.22 1.92
C HIS A 85 -4.39 7.53 2.22
N THR A 86 -4.95 7.80 3.39
CA THR A 86 -6.28 7.35 3.79
C THR A 86 -7.18 8.55 4.08
N PRO A 87 -8.51 8.43 3.93
CA PRO A 87 -9.43 9.41 4.47
C PRO A 87 -9.09 9.69 5.93
N ASN A 88 -9.25 10.94 6.36
CA ASN A 88 -8.89 11.40 7.71
C ASN A 88 -9.49 10.49 8.79
N ASP A 89 -8.67 9.60 9.32
CA ASP A 89 -8.92 8.89 10.56
C ASP A 89 -8.38 9.77 11.70
N PRO A 90 -9.12 10.00 12.80
CA PRO A 90 -8.60 10.67 14.00
C PRO A 90 -7.26 10.11 14.51
N LEU A 91 -6.88 8.88 14.16
CA LEU A 91 -5.57 8.28 14.44
C LEU A 91 -4.41 8.86 13.60
N SER A 92 -4.67 9.47 12.44
CA SER A 92 -3.66 10.18 11.64
C SER A 92 -3.05 11.36 12.42
N SER A 93 -3.84 11.96 13.32
CA SER A 93 -3.41 13.01 14.24
C SER A 93 -2.35 12.54 15.25
N SER A 94 -2.21 11.24 15.48
CA SER A 94 -1.28 10.67 16.46
C SER A 94 0.14 10.45 15.92
N PHE A 95 0.32 10.35 14.60
CA PHE A 95 1.65 10.33 13.99
C PHE A 95 2.34 11.70 14.00
N ASN A 96 1.56 12.79 13.94
CA ASN A 96 2.08 14.15 14.13
C ASN A 96 2.65 14.39 15.54
N LEU A 97 2.27 13.58 16.54
CA LEU A 97 2.85 13.64 17.88
C LEU A 97 4.19 12.91 17.95
N LEU A 98 4.39 11.81 17.21
CA LEU A 98 5.63 11.01 17.27
C LEU A 98 6.81 11.64 16.53
N GLU A 99 6.57 12.42 15.46
CA GLU A 99 7.62 13.19 14.78
C GLU A 99 8.19 14.32 15.65
N ASN A 100 7.45 14.75 16.69
CA ASN A 100 7.88 15.83 17.58
C ASN A 100 8.69 15.33 18.81
N PHE A 101 8.80 14.01 19.02
CA PHE A 101 9.53 13.42 20.14
C PHE A 101 10.91 12.87 19.78
N SER A 102 11.32 12.90 18.51
CA SER A 102 12.68 12.54 18.07
C SER A 102 13.61 13.74 17.88
N ALA A 103 13.15 14.96 18.19
CA ALA A 103 13.96 16.17 18.25
C ALA A 103 13.99 16.72 19.69
N SER A 104 14.77 16.09 20.57
CA SER A 104 15.20 16.64 21.87
C SER A 104 16.55 16.05 22.25
#